data_AF-A0A251V699-F1
#
_entry.id   AF-A0A251V699-F1
#
_cell.length_a   1.000
_cell.length_b   1.000
_cell.length_c   1.000
_cell.angle_alpha   90.00
_cell.angle_beta   90.00
_cell.angle_gamma   90.00
#
_symmetry.space_group_name_H-M   'P 1'
#
loop_
_entity.id
_entity.type
_entity.pdbx_description
1 polymer ?
#
loop_
_entity_poly.entity_id
_entity_poly.type
_entity_poly.pdbx_seq_one_letter_code
_entity_poly.pdbx_strand_id
1 'polypeptide(L)'
;MDYYNFLFKRPFLDDFLGFFFERFDVAIWSSRTRKILDPVVDYLLGDLKKKLVFIWDISHCTNSSARSLENYHKFIVFKKLGRYGKEMVVSPIPVSLISLSY
;
A
#
# COMPACT_ATOMS: atom_id res chain seq x y z
N MET A 1 -4.96 -0.50 -23.60
CA MET A 1 -6.00 -0.12 -22.61
C MET A 1 -5.26 0.46 -21.43
N ASP A 2 -5.20 1.79 -21.37
CA ASP A 2 -4.34 2.50 -20.43
C ASP A 2 -4.95 2.42 -19.04
N TYR A 3 -4.33 1.59 -18.18
CA TYR A 3 -4.77 1.31 -16.82
C TYR A 3 -4.97 2.59 -15.97
N TYR A 4 -4.27 3.67 -16.35
CA TYR A 4 -4.34 4.99 -15.74
C TYR A 4 -5.73 5.64 -15.81
N ASN A 5 -6.58 5.27 -16.78
CA ASN A 5 -7.93 5.86 -16.92
C ASN A 5 -8.89 5.50 -15.77
N PHE A 6 -8.56 4.48 -14.96
CA PHE A 6 -9.35 4.08 -13.79
C PHE A 6 -8.65 4.38 -12.46
N LEU A 7 -7.55 5.15 -12.48
CA LEU A 7 -6.85 5.56 -11.28
C LEU A 7 -7.34 6.91 -10.80
N PHE A 8 -8.03 6.89 -9.67
CA PHE A 8 -8.49 8.07 -8.97
C PHE A 8 -7.47 8.45 -7.90
N LYS A 9 -6.77 9.57 -8.13
CA LYS A 9 -5.84 10.14 -7.16
C LYS A 9 -6.64 10.90 -6.09
N ARG A 10 -6.35 10.64 -4.81
CA ARG A 10 -7.00 11.37 -3.71
C ARG A 10 -6.49 12.83 -3.69
N PRO A 11 -7.35 13.84 -3.44
CA PRO A 11 -6.90 15.22 -3.24
C PRO A 11 -5.80 15.29 -2.16
N PHE A 12 -4.81 16.16 -2.38
CA PHE A 12 -3.67 16.40 -1.48
C PHE A 12 -2.75 15.19 -1.23
N LEU A 13 -2.85 14.13 -2.04
CA LEU A 13 -2.02 12.93 -1.87
C LEU A 13 -0.53 13.22 -2.05
N ASP A 14 -0.16 14.14 -2.94
CA ASP A 14 1.26 14.45 -3.18
C ASP A 14 1.91 15.14 -1.99
N ASP A 15 1.28 16.18 -1.45
CA ASP A 15 1.76 16.88 -0.25
C ASP A 15 1.83 15.92 0.94
N PHE A 16 0.83 15.05 1.08
CA PHE A 16 0.81 14.01 2.10
C PHE A 16 2.00 13.06 1.94
N LEU A 17 2.24 12.52 0.74
CA LEU A 17 3.38 11.64 0.49
C LEU A 17 4.71 12.36 0.75
N GLY A 18 4.85 13.61 0.31
CA GLY A 18 6.03 14.44 0.57
C GLY A 18 6.34 14.53 2.07
N PHE A 19 5.35 14.90 2.89
CA PHE A 19 5.48 14.94 4.35
C PHE A 19 5.97 13.61 4.94
N PHE A 20 5.44 12.47 4.46
CA PHE A 20 5.85 11.17 4.96
C PHE A 20 7.27 10.81 4.55
N PHE A 21 7.65 11.01 3.29
CA PHE A 21 8.99 10.71 2.80
C PHE A 21 10.08 11.59 3.41
N GLU A 22 9.74 12.77 3.95
CA GLU A 22 10.68 13.63 4.66
C GLU A 22 10.94 13.20 6.11
N ARG A 23 10.02 12.44 6.72
CA ARG A 23 9.99 12.22 8.18
C ARG A 23 10.06 10.76 8.59
N PHE A 24 9.69 9.86 7.68
CA PHE A 24 9.53 8.45 7.97
C PHE A 24 10.13 7.60 6.87
N ASP A 25 10.57 6.41 7.26
CA ASP A 25 10.77 5.32 6.33
C ASP A 25 9.40 4.85 5.84
N VAL A 26 9.13 5.04 4.54
CA VAL A 26 7.83 4.75 3.93
C VAL A 26 7.85 3.40 3.23
N ALA A 27 6.78 2.62 3.41
CA ALA A 27 6.56 1.39 2.68
C ALA A 27 5.13 1.25 2.17
N ILE A 28 4.97 0.51 1.08
CA ILE A 28 3.66 0.19 0.50
C ILE A 28 3.34 -1.27 0.80
N TRP A 29 2.13 -1.55 1.27
CA TRP A 29 1.66 -2.91 1.48
C TRP A 29 0.21 -3.07 1.02
N SER A 30 0.01 -3.49 -0.22
CA SER A 30 -1.29 -3.61 -0.85
C SER A 30 -1.88 -5.02 -0.71
N SER A 31 -3.21 -5.11 -0.70
CA SER A 31 -3.95 -6.37 -0.84
C SER A 31 -4.19 -6.75 -2.31
N ARG A 32 -3.62 -6.00 -3.26
CA ARG A 32 -3.68 -6.27 -4.69
C ARG A 32 -2.44 -7.05 -5.15
N THR A 33 -2.54 -7.69 -6.31
CA THR A 33 -1.41 -8.37 -6.94
C THR A 33 -0.39 -7.36 -7.47
N ARG A 34 0.87 -7.77 -7.61
CA ARG A 34 1.92 -6.98 -8.28
C ARG A 34 1.50 -6.36 -9.62
N LYS A 35 0.79 -7.13 -10.46
CA LYS A 35 0.29 -6.67 -11.77
C LYS A 35 -0.55 -5.39 -11.71
N ILE A 36 -1.32 -5.22 -10.64
CA ILE A 36 -2.13 -4.02 -10.38
C ILE A 36 -1.29 -2.98 -9.64
N LEU A 37 -0.48 -3.43 -8.68
CA LEU A 37 0.25 -2.52 -7.80
C LEU A 37 1.34 -1.74 -8.52
N ASP A 38 2.16 -2.40 -9.35
CA ASP A 38 3.34 -1.77 -9.94
C ASP A 38 3.00 -0.53 -10.80
N PRO A 39 2.03 -0.57 -11.73
CA PRO A 39 1.63 0.62 -12.49
C PRO A 39 1.11 1.77 -11.61
N VAL A 40 0.43 1.45 -10.51
CA VAL A 40 -0.08 2.46 -9.55
C VAL A 40 1.07 3.13 -8.82
N VAL A 41 2.01 2.33 -8.33
CA VAL A 41 3.19 2.85 -7.62
C VAL A 41 4.02 3.72 -8.55
N ASP A 42 4.23 3.28 -9.80
CA ASP A 42 5.01 4.04 -10.77
C ASP A 42 4.35 5.38 -11.10
N TYR A 43 3.02 5.41 -11.26
CA TYR A 43 2.27 6.65 -11.49
C TYR A 43 2.23 7.59 -10.28
N LEU A 44 2.07 7.05 -9.08
CA LEU A 44 1.94 7.89 -7.88
C LEU A 44 3.29 8.42 -7.39
N LEU A 45 4.35 7.63 -7.49
CA LEU A 45 5.62 7.95 -6.85
C LEU A 45 6.71 8.34 -7.84
N GLY A 46 6.66 7.85 -9.09
CA GLY A 46 7.77 8.02 -10.04
C GLY A 46 9.11 7.68 -9.40
N ASP A 47 10.03 8.64 -9.38
CA ASP A 47 11.35 8.50 -8.77
C ASP A 47 11.34 8.29 -7.25
N LEU A 48 10.31 8.76 -6.53
CA LEU A 48 10.20 8.56 -5.07
C LEU A 48 10.06 7.09 -4.69
N LYS A 49 9.65 6.21 -5.62
CA LYS A 49 9.60 4.76 -5.41
C LYS A 49 10.92 4.20 -4.91
N LYS A 50 12.05 4.78 -5.33
CA LYS A 50 13.41 4.38 -4.93
C LYS A 50 13.68 4.60 -3.43
N LYS A 51 12.90 5.48 -2.79
CA LYS A 51 12.98 5.77 -1.35
C LYS A 51 12.10 4.83 -0.51
N LEU A 52 11.28 3.98 -1.14
CA LEU A 52 10.48 3.02 -0.39
C LEU A 52 11.35 1.90 0.18
N VAL A 53 11.11 1.54 1.44
CA VAL A 53 11.81 0.43 2.08
C VAL A 53 11.41 -0.91 1.49
N PHE A 54 10.13 -1.07 1.16
CA PHE A 54 9.62 -2.21 0.42
C PHE A 54 8.29 -1.89 -0.26
N ILE A 55 7.94 -2.76 -1.21
CA ILE A 55 6.61 -2.82 -1.81
C ILE A 55 6.10 -4.26 -1.66
N TRP A 56 5.11 -4.43 -0.80
CA TRP A 56 4.45 -5.70 -0.55
C TRP A 56 3.09 -5.74 -1.20
N ASP A 57 2.79 -6.87 -1.83
CA ASP A 57 1.52 -7.14 -2.49
C ASP A 57 0.74 -8.22 -1.72
N ILE A 58 -0.34 -8.74 -2.32
CA ILE A 58 -1.18 -9.76 -1.67
C ILE A 58 -0.41 -11.02 -1.24
N SER A 59 0.70 -11.37 -1.90
CA SER A 59 1.54 -12.53 -1.49
C SER A 59 2.14 -12.36 -0.09
N HIS A 60 2.25 -11.10 0.37
CA HIS A 60 2.71 -10.74 1.69
C HIS A 60 1.57 -10.48 2.66
N CYS A 61 0.32 -10.84 2.34
CA CYS A 61 -0.77 -10.85 3.31
C CYS A 61 -0.95 -12.25 3.92
N THR A 62 -1.72 -12.33 5.00
CA THR A 62 -2.16 -13.61 5.59
C THR A 62 -3.62 -13.84 5.22
N ASN A 63 -3.93 -14.93 4.50
CA ASN A 63 -5.30 -15.29 4.17
C ASN A 63 -6.04 -15.76 5.44
N SER A 64 -7.20 -15.18 5.72
CA SER A 64 -8.02 -15.57 6.88
C SER A 64 -8.92 -16.77 6.62
N SER A 65 -8.99 -17.25 5.38
CA SER A 65 -9.99 -18.20 4.86
C SER A 65 -11.44 -17.70 4.88
N ALA A 66 -11.71 -16.56 5.52
CA ALA A 66 -13.02 -15.93 5.53
C ALA A 66 -13.25 -15.14 4.23
N ARG A 67 -14.51 -15.12 3.79
CA ARG A 67 -14.94 -14.30 2.65
C ARG A 67 -15.48 -12.96 3.12
N SER A 68 -15.33 -11.92 2.30
CA SER A 68 -15.99 -10.64 2.54
C SER A 68 -17.50 -10.80 2.37
N LEU A 69 -18.29 -10.16 3.25
CA LEU A 69 -19.75 -10.15 3.19
C LEU A 69 -20.26 -9.48 1.91
N GLU A 70 -19.59 -8.41 1.47
CA GLU A 70 -19.97 -7.64 0.27
C GLU A 70 -19.57 -8.35 -1.03
N ASN A 71 -18.58 -9.24 -0.98
CA ASN A 71 -18.07 -9.94 -2.14
C ASN A 71 -17.52 -11.31 -1.77
N TYR A 72 -18.34 -12.34 -1.94
CA TYR A 72 -18.01 -13.72 -1.57
C TYR A 72 -16.81 -14.30 -2.35
N HIS A 73 -16.46 -13.74 -3.50
CA HIS A 73 -15.27 -14.16 -4.25
C HIS A 73 -13.97 -13.59 -3.67
N LYS A 74 -14.04 -12.59 -2.78
CA LYS A 74 -12.87 -11.99 -2.16
C LYS A 74 -12.64 -12.59 -0.78
N PHE A 75 -11.42 -13.11 -0.59
CA PHE A 75 -10.94 -13.47 0.74
C PHE A 75 -10.58 -12.23 1.54
N ILE A 76 -10.88 -12.26 2.83
CA ILE A 76 -10.35 -11.32 3.80
C ILE A 76 -8.89 -11.68 4.03
N VAL A 77 -8.02 -10.67 4.01
CA VAL A 77 -6.59 -10.85 4.22
C VAL A 77 -6.10 -9.88 5.27
N PHE A 78 -5.16 -10.34 6.10
CA PHE A 78 -4.58 -9.55 7.17
C PHE A 78 -3.16 -9.12 6.84
N LYS A 79 -2.79 -7.93 7.31
CA LYS A 79 -1.43 -7.42 7.26
C LYS A 79 -0.84 -7.51 8.67
N LYS A 80 -0.02 -8.53 8.90
CA LYS A 80 0.61 -8.74 10.20
C LYS A 80 1.78 -7.76 10.36
N LEU A 81 1.58 -6.67 11.09
CA LEU A 81 2.56 -5.58 11.23
C LEU A 81 3.94 -6.07 11.72
N GLY A 82 4.00 -7.05 12.62
CA GLY A 82 5.27 -7.65 13.06
C GLY A 82 6.02 -8.48 12.00
N ARG A 83 5.52 -8.62 10.77
CA ARG A 83 6.16 -9.41 9.70
C ARG A 83 7.49 -8.80 9.24
N TYR A 84 7.64 -7.49 9.32
CA TYR A 84 8.86 -6.79 8.90
C TYR A 84 9.93 -6.73 10.00
N GLY A 85 9.62 -7.18 11.22
CA GLY A 85 10.58 -7.17 12.35
C GLY A 85 10.87 -5.77 12.92
N LYS A 86 10.14 -4.74 12.47
CA LYS A 86 10.15 -3.38 13.01
C LYS A 86 8.74 -2.94 13.36
N GLU A 87 8.63 -1.96 14.26
CA GLU A 87 7.35 -1.34 14.57
C GLU A 87 6.84 -0.57 13.34
N MET A 88 5.57 -0.81 13.00
CA MET A 88 4.92 -0.29 11.80
C MET A 88 3.63 0.42 12.20
N VAL A 89 3.50 1.68 11.82
CA VAL A 89 2.32 2.52 12.03
C VAL A 89 1.53 2.61 10.72
N VAL A 90 0.27 2.20 10.76
CA VAL A 90 -0.59 2.35 9.59
C VAL A 90 -1.04 3.80 9.46
N SER A 91 -0.80 4.42 8.30
CA SER A 91 -1.29 5.79 8.09
C SER A 91 -2.84 5.82 8.18
N PRO A 92 -3.45 6.87 8.77
CA PRO A 92 -4.90 6.93 9.00
C PRO A 92 -5.74 7.11 7.72
N ILE A 93 -5.10 7.10 6.55
CA ILE A 93 -5.77 7.16 5.25
C ILE A 93 -6.09 5.72 4.81
N PRO A 94 -7.28 5.40 4.29
CA PRO A 94 -7.63 4.10 3.69
C PRO A 94 -6.86 3.76 2.39
N VAL A 95 -5.67 4.34 2.20
CA VAL A 95 -4.69 3.86 1.24
C VAL A 95 -3.71 3.05 2.08
N SER A 96 -3.42 1.85 1.63
CA SER A 96 -2.42 0.93 2.16
C SER A 96 -0.98 1.48 2.16
N LEU A 97 -0.73 2.59 2.85
CA LEU A 97 0.54 3.23 3.14
C LEU A 97 0.87 2.94 4.60
N ILE A 98 1.96 2.21 4.82
CA ILE A 98 2.45 1.91 6.14
C ILE A 98 3.63 2.85 6.40
N SER A 99 3.46 3.68 7.43
CA SER A 99 4.50 4.53 8.01
C SER A 99 5.29 3.70 9.02
N LEU A 100 6.62 3.82 9.05
CA LEU A 100 7.42 3.33 10.18
C LEU A 100 7.56 4.49 11.17
N SER A 101 7.49 4.23 12.48
CA SER A 101 7.90 5.18 13.52
C SER A 101 9.08 4.58 14.29
N TYR A 102 9.99 5.46 14.72
CA TYR A 102 11.19 5.16 15.51
C TYR A 102 10.88 4.52 16.85
#